data_AF-A0A939NZ16-F1
#
_entry.id   AF-A0A939NZ16-F1
#
_cell.length_a   1.000
_cell.length_b   1.000
_cell.length_c   1.000
_cell.angle_alpha   90.00
_cell.angle_beta   90.00
_cell.angle_gamma   90.00
#
_symmetry.space_group_name_H-M   'P 1'
#
loop_
_entity.id
_entity.type
_entity.pdbx_description
1 polymer ?
#
loop_
_entity_poly.entity_id
_entity_poly.type
_entity_poly.pdbx_seq_one_letter_code
_entity_poly.pdbx_strand_id
1 'polypeptide(L)'
;MLDARKFALSSMAMIFNRLHQNKNLQKAVFNAIRLNRPEVADIILDDDVSFISYCLSRRDWSRAQILQDLWVCYELSEKRDGFFVEFGSTNGLKNSNTWLLEKQFGWSGILAEPNPIWHPELAANRNVSIDHRCVSSQSHNTVTFIATDDVDPELSSIADFSQGDHFSEVRRTGRQIQVETISLDDLLETHHAPPVVDYLSIDTEGSELDILSAFSFDRRFDLISVENNPRTEAAIQKLLESKGYRRVFEQFSQWDGWYASARLRDGRKKQVVAPAS
;
A
#
# COMPACT_ATOMS: atom_id res chain seq x y z
N MET A 1 1.02 7.23 28.53
CA MET A 1 1.59 5.99 27.97
C MET A 1 2.78 6.26 27.03
N LEU A 2 3.57 7.33 27.28
CA LEU A 2 4.57 7.87 26.34
C LEU A 2 6.05 7.52 26.66
N ASP A 3 6.31 6.61 27.61
CA ASP A 3 7.67 6.41 28.16
C ASP A 3 8.34 5.07 27.77
N ALA A 4 7.58 3.98 27.66
CA ALA A 4 8.15 2.67 27.34
C ALA A 4 8.65 2.53 25.89
N ARG A 5 7.94 3.11 24.91
CA ARG A 5 8.31 3.03 23.49
C ARG A 5 9.60 3.80 23.18
N LYS A 6 9.74 5.00 23.77
CA LYS A 6 10.93 5.84 23.60
C LYS A 6 12.16 5.20 24.23
N PHE A 7 11.99 4.55 25.39
CA PHE A 7 13.04 3.79 26.05
C PHE A 7 13.47 2.57 25.22
N ALA A 8 12.54 1.82 24.63
CA ALA A 8 12.82 0.69 23.76
C ALA A 8 13.60 1.09 22.50
N LEU A 9 13.15 2.15 21.79
CA LEU A 9 13.85 2.69 20.61
C LEU A 9 15.26 3.17 20.95
N SER A 10 15.44 3.84 22.08
CA SER A 10 16.75 4.33 22.53
C SER A 10 17.69 3.16 22.85
N SER A 11 17.17 2.10 23.45
CA SER A 11 17.93 0.87 23.73
C SER A 11 18.36 0.16 22.45
N MET A 12 17.47 0.05 21.47
CA MET A 12 17.80 -0.51 20.15
C MET A 12 18.86 0.32 19.43
N ALA A 13 18.72 1.65 19.42
CA ALA A 13 19.72 2.55 18.86
C ALA A 13 21.09 2.39 19.55
N MET A 14 21.12 2.17 20.86
CA MET A 14 22.36 1.90 21.59
C MET A 14 23.01 0.57 21.15
N ILE A 15 22.22 -0.48 20.97
CA ILE A 15 22.72 -1.79 20.49
C ILE A 15 23.29 -1.65 19.07
N PHE A 16 22.57 -0.99 18.16
CA PHE A 16 23.07 -0.71 16.81
C PHE A 16 24.33 0.15 16.81
N ASN A 17 24.40 1.18 17.64
CA ASN A 17 25.61 2.01 17.78
C ASN A 17 26.80 1.19 18.29
N ARG A 18 26.59 0.29 19.26
CA ARG A 18 27.65 -0.62 19.73
C ARG A 18 28.11 -1.56 18.62
N LEU A 19 27.19 -2.12 17.84
CA LEU A 19 27.53 -2.94 16.68
C LEU A 19 28.30 -2.13 15.63
N HIS A 20 27.85 -0.92 15.32
CA HIS A 20 28.48 -0.03 14.34
C HIS A 20 29.90 0.41 14.75
N GLN A 21 30.14 0.63 16.04
CA GLN A 21 31.43 1.12 16.54
C GLN A 21 32.44 -0.01 16.86
N ASN A 22 32.01 -1.28 16.95
CA ASN A 22 32.86 -2.40 17.37
C ASN A 22 33.15 -3.39 16.24
N LYS A 23 34.35 -3.29 15.64
CA LYS A 23 34.81 -4.17 14.54
C LYS A 23 34.84 -5.66 14.91
N ASN A 24 35.14 -6.01 16.16
CA ASN A 24 35.16 -7.41 16.59
C ASN A 24 33.74 -7.98 16.64
N LEU A 25 32.78 -7.19 17.13
CA LEU A 25 31.38 -7.58 17.15
C LEU A 25 30.81 -7.70 15.72
N GLN A 26 31.16 -6.77 14.83
CA GLN A 26 30.82 -6.88 13.40
C GLN A 26 31.35 -8.18 12.79
N LYS A 27 32.63 -8.49 13.03
CA LYS A 27 33.25 -9.74 12.55
C LYS A 27 32.55 -10.98 13.11
N ALA A 28 32.14 -10.95 14.38
CA ALA A 28 31.41 -12.05 15.01
C ALA A 28 30.03 -12.25 14.35
N VAL A 29 29.24 -11.19 14.20
CA VAL A 29 27.92 -11.23 13.53
C VAL A 29 28.07 -11.69 12.07
N PHE A 30 29.01 -11.12 11.33
CA PHE A 30 29.28 -11.52 9.94
C PHE A 30 29.65 -13.00 9.83
N ASN A 31 30.48 -13.52 10.73
CA ASN A 31 30.83 -14.94 10.75
C ASN A 31 29.64 -15.83 11.13
N ALA A 32 28.75 -15.37 12.01
CA ALA A 32 27.55 -16.10 12.36
C ALA A 32 26.60 -16.24 11.15
N ILE A 33 26.42 -15.15 10.39
CA ILE A 33 25.69 -15.15 9.10
C ILE A 33 26.37 -16.10 8.11
N ARG A 34 27.68 -15.92 7.86
CA ARG A 34 28.46 -16.70 6.89
C ARG A 34 28.41 -18.21 7.15
N LEU A 35 28.41 -18.60 8.42
CA LEU A 35 28.38 -20.01 8.84
C LEU A 35 26.95 -20.54 9.07
N ASN A 36 25.92 -19.76 8.75
CA ASN A 36 24.51 -20.10 8.98
C ASN A 36 24.26 -20.64 10.40
N ARG A 37 24.79 -19.91 11.39
CA ARG A 37 24.64 -20.29 12.80
C ARG A 37 23.15 -20.25 13.18
N PRO A 38 22.61 -21.27 13.86
CA PRO A 38 21.17 -21.34 14.20
C PRO A 38 20.64 -20.07 14.87
N GLU A 39 21.47 -19.45 15.72
CA GLU A 39 21.13 -18.23 16.46
C GLU A 39 20.83 -17.01 15.55
N VAL A 40 21.26 -17.06 14.28
CA VAL A 40 21.04 -15.99 13.29
C VAL A 40 20.20 -16.48 12.11
N ALA A 41 20.26 -17.77 11.77
CA ALA A 41 19.52 -18.36 10.66
C ALA A 41 17.99 -18.17 10.83
N ASP A 42 17.47 -18.41 12.03
CA ASP A 42 16.04 -18.26 12.32
C ASP A 42 15.58 -16.80 12.18
N ILE A 43 16.43 -15.86 12.59
CA ILE A 43 16.19 -14.41 12.46
C ILE A 43 16.15 -13.98 10.99
N ILE A 44 17.00 -14.56 10.14
CA ILE A 44 17.03 -14.25 8.70
C ILE A 44 15.82 -14.85 7.99
N LEU A 45 15.35 -16.02 8.42
CA LEU A 45 14.21 -16.71 7.82
C LEU A 45 12.87 -16.09 8.25
N ASP A 46 12.84 -15.41 9.39
CA ASP A 46 11.68 -14.67 9.86
C ASP A 46 11.26 -13.59 8.85
N ASP A 47 9.98 -13.61 8.47
CA ASP A 47 9.45 -12.75 7.41
C ASP A 47 9.33 -11.29 7.85
N ASP A 48 9.01 -11.06 9.12
CA ASP A 48 8.89 -9.72 9.69
C ASP A 48 10.25 -9.06 9.79
N VAL A 49 11.25 -9.78 10.29
CA VAL A 49 12.63 -9.27 10.37
C VAL A 49 13.21 -9.03 8.97
N SER A 50 12.93 -9.94 8.03
CA SER A 50 13.31 -9.77 6.62
C SER A 50 12.72 -8.49 6.04
N PHE A 51 11.42 -8.24 6.27
CA PHE A 51 10.74 -7.05 5.76
C PHE A 51 11.23 -5.77 6.44
N ILE A 52 11.44 -5.77 7.77
CA ILE A 52 12.03 -4.62 8.48
C ILE A 52 13.41 -4.29 7.91
N SER A 53 14.27 -5.30 7.69
CA SER A 53 15.60 -5.13 7.10
C SER A 53 15.52 -4.56 5.67
N TYR A 54 14.55 -5.03 4.89
CA TYR A 54 14.26 -4.51 3.56
C TYR A 54 13.88 -3.02 3.61
N CYS A 55 12.97 -2.63 4.51
CA CYS A 55 12.55 -1.25 4.70
C CYS A 55 13.70 -0.35 5.19
N LEU A 56 14.50 -0.80 6.16
CA LEU A 56 15.64 -0.04 6.68
C LEU A 56 16.66 0.30 5.59
N SER A 57 16.92 -0.64 4.68
CA SER A 57 17.90 -0.47 3.61
C SER A 57 17.39 0.34 2.42
N ARG A 58 16.07 0.57 2.31
CA ARG A 58 15.42 1.20 1.15
C ARG A 58 14.50 2.37 1.52
N ARG A 59 14.58 2.85 2.77
CA ARG A 59 13.68 3.90 3.27
C ARG A 59 13.64 5.13 2.38
N ASP A 60 14.77 5.52 1.82
CA ASP A 60 14.92 6.72 0.97
C ASP A 60 14.27 6.58 -0.41
N TRP A 61 13.87 5.36 -0.81
CA TRP A 61 13.16 5.13 -2.06
C TRP A 61 11.67 5.47 -1.95
N SER A 62 11.09 5.28 -0.76
CA SER A 62 9.64 5.29 -0.56
C SER A 62 9.06 6.70 -0.57
N ARG A 63 7.91 6.84 -1.24
CA ARG A 63 7.04 8.02 -1.16
C ARG A 63 5.72 7.74 -0.44
N ALA A 64 5.41 6.46 -0.21
CA ALA A 64 4.22 6.02 0.49
C ALA A 64 4.21 6.41 1.97
N GLN A 65 3.02 6.65 2.52
CA GLN A 65 2.85 7.13 3.90
C GLN A 65 3.28 6.08 4.94
N ILE A 66 3.00 4.79 4.66
CA ILE A 66 3.31 3.68 5.55
C ILE A 66 4.10 2.57 4.83
N LEU A 67 4.90 2.96 3.82
CA LEU A 67 5.80 2.08 3.08
C LEU A 67 5.08 0.99 2.26
N GLN A 68 3.84 1.23 1.81
CA GLN A 68 3.10 0.31 0.94
C GLN A 68 3.92 -0.04 -0.32
N ASP A 69 4.56 0.95 -0.92
CA ASP A 69 5.42 0.76 -2.08
C ASP A 69 6.61 -0.20 -1.81
N LEU A 70 7.23 -0.14 -0.62
CA LEU A 70 8.29 -1.07 -0.22
C LEU A 70 7.74 -2.46 0.11
N TRP A 71 6.53 -2.55 0.69
CA TRP A 71 5.84 -3.83 0.86
C TRP A 71 5.60 -4.52 -0.48
N VAL A 72 5.11 -3.80 -1.48
CA VAL A 72 4.92 -4.32 -2.84
C VAL A 72 6.26 -4.79 -3.43
N CYS A 73 7.30 -3.97 -3.34
CA CYS A 73 8.62 -4.37 -3.82
C CYS A 73 9.14 -5.62 -3.10
N TYR A 74 8.94 -5.71 -1.78
CA TYR A 74 9.35 -6.87 -0.99
C TYR A 74 8.59 -8.14 -1.40
N GLU A 75 7.27 -8.06 -1.56
CA GLU A 75 6.40 -9.18 -1.94
C GLU A 75 6.61 -9.67 -3.37
N LEU A 76 7.05 -8.79 -4.26
CA LEU A 76 7.29 -9.13 -5.67
C LEU A 76 8.77 -9.24 -6.00
N SER A 77 9.64 -9.25 -4.99
CA SER A 77 11.10 -9.39 -5.16
C SER A 77 11.65 -8.36 -6.16
N GLU A 78 11.26 -7.09 -5.99
CA GLU A 78 11.67 -5.97 -6.84
C GLU A 78 11.35 -6.16 -8.33
N LYS A 79 10.21 -6.82 -8.62
CA LYS A 79 9.69 -7.03 -9.97
C LYS A 79 9.75 -5.72 -10.77
N ARG A 80 10.19 -5.83 -12.03
CA ARG A 80 10.14 -4.76 -13.03
C ARG A 80 8.99 -4.96 -13.99
N ASP A 81 8.58 -3.86 -14.62
CA ASP A 81 7.57 -3.86 -15.70
C ASP A 81 6.24 -4.49 -15.26
N GLY A 82 5.85 -4.27 -14.00
CA GLY A 82 4.55 -4.68 -13.46
C GLY A 82 3.42 -3.72 -13.82
N PHE A 83 2.23 -4.03 -13.34
CA PHE A 83 1.04 -3.19 -13.52
C PHE A 83 0.37 -2.84 -12.18
N PHE A 84 0.07 -1.57 -11.95
CA PHE A 84 -0.65 -1.12 -10.75
C PHE A 84 -1.97 -0.43 -11.06
N VAL A 85 -2.85 -0.35 -10.06
CA VAL A 85 -4.02 0.54 -10.03
C VAL A 85 -4.04 1.25 -8.68
N GLU A 86 -4.23 2.57 -8.67
CA GLU A 86 -4.30 3.39 -7.44
C GLU A 86 -5.50 4.32 -7.50
N PHE A 87 -6.33 4.28 -6.45
CA PHE A 87 -7.40 5.26 -6.19
C PHE A 87 -6.93 6.27 -5.15
N GLY A 88 -7.48 7.49 -5.18
CA GLY A 88 -7.05 8.55 -4.27
C GLY A 88 -5.62 9.01 -4.58
N SER A 89 -5.28 9.12 -5.86
CA SER A 89 -3.90 9.38 -6.29
C SER A 89 -3.42 10.81 -5.97
N THR A 90 -4.32 11.73 -5.62
CA THR A 90 -4.03 13.13 -5.29
C THR A 90 -3.06 13.77 -6.30
N ASN A 91 -1.99 14.42 -5.85
CA ASN A 91 -0.98 15.00 -6.73
C ASN A 91 -0.03 13.99 -7.39
N GLY A 92 -0.17 12.69 -7.09
CA GLY A 92 0.65 11.63 -7.66
C GLY A 92 2.11 11.64 -7.21
N LEU A 93 2.46 12.30 -6.10
CA LEU A 93 3.85 12.33 -5.63
C LEU A 93 3.96 12.14 -4.13
N LYS A 94 3.29 12.99 -3.37
CA LYS A 94 3.28 12.89 -1.91
C LYS A 94 2.39 11.70 -1.52
N ASN A 95 2.86 10.88 -0.58
CA ASN A 95 2.12 9.71 -0.08
C ASN A 95 1.75 8.65 -1.13
N SER A 96 2.17 8.77 -2.39
CA SER A 96 1.80 7.82 -3.44
C SER A 96 2.36 6.43 -3.19
N ASN A 97 1.49 5.44 -3.35
CA ASN A 97 1.83 4.02 -3.18
C ASN A 97 2.43 3.40 -4.44
N THR A 98 2.35 4.09 -5.59
CA THR A 98 2.82 3.56 -6.88
C THR A 98 3.95 4.37 -7.51
N TRP A 99 4.30 5.52 -6.93
CA TRP A 99 5.33 6.39 -7.52
C TRP A 99 6.68 5.71 -7.70
N LEU A 100 7.12 4.99 -6.67
CA LEU A 100 8.34 4.20 -6.70
C LEU A 100 8.30 3.11 -7.77
N LEU A 101 7.16 2.43 -7.89
CA LEU A 101 6.96 1.32 -8.84
C LEU A 101 7.09 1.81 -10.29
N GLU A 102 6.47 2.94 -10.62
CA GLU A 102 6.63 3.57 -11.94
C GLU A 102 8.07 4.03 -12.17
N LYS A 103 8.58 4.92 -11.31
CA LYS A 103 9.80 5.68 -11.63
C LYS A 103 11.08 4.86 -11.52
N GLN A 104 11.12 3.87 -10.63
CA GLN A 104 12.32 3.06 -10.40
C GLN A 104 12.25 1.67 -11.02
N PHE A 105 11.06 1.06 -11.03
CA PHE A 105 10.87 -0.31 -11.49
C PHE A 105 10.21 -0.41 -12.88
N GLY A 106 9.86 0.72 -13.50
CA GLY A 106 9.34 0.73 -14.88
C GLY A 106 7.91 0.24 -15.00
N TRP A 107 7.15 0.22 -13.90
CA TRP A 107 5.76 -0.24 -13.94
C TRP A 107 4.87 0.73 -14.72
N SER A 108 3.84 0.16 -15.34
CA SER A 108 2.72 0.90 -15.92
C SER A 108 1.51 0.79 -15.00
N GLY A 109 0.47 1.58 -15.23
CA GLY A 109 -0.72 1.48 -14.38
C GLY A 109 -1.80 2.51 -14.68
N ILE A 110 -2.78 2.53 -13.78
CA ILE A 110 -3.94 3.43 -13.83
C ILE A 110 -4.00 4.19 -12.50
N LEU A 111 -4.16 5.51 -12.58
CA LEU A 111 -4.43 6.38 -11.46
C LEU A 111 -5.85 6.93 -11.58
N ALA A 112 -6.63 6.89 -10.51
CA ALA A 112 -7.95 7.49 -10.47
C ALA A 112 -8.01 8.62 -9.42
N GLU A 113 -8.39 9.82 -9.86
CA GLU A 113 -8.50 11.00 -9.00
C GLU A 113 -9.65 11.90 -9.46
N PRO A 114 -10.80 11.89 -8.75
CA PRO A 114 -11.97 12.68 -9.13
C PRO A 114 -11.88 14.16 -8.77
N ASN A 115 -11.05 14.59 -7.81
CA ASN A 115 -10.98 15.99 -7.40
C ASN A 115 -10.13 16.83 -8.37
N PRO A 116 -10.71 17.81 -9.10
CA PRO A 116 -10.00 18.59 -10.11
C PRO A 116 -8.83 19.42 -9.60
N ILE A 117 -8.75 19.72 -8.30
CA ILE A 117 -7.62 20.46 -7.74
C ILE A 117 -6.29 19.75 -7.96
N TRP A 118 -6.31 18.41 -8.01
CA TRP A 118 -5.12 17.58 -8.12
C TRP A 118 -4.68 17.34 -9.57
N HIS A 119 -5.59 17.48 -10.55
CA HIS A 119 -5.34 17.05 -11.94
C HIS A 119 -4.09 17.68 -12.57
N PRO A 120 -3.80 18.99 -12.40
CA PRO A 120 -2.61 19.58 -13.00
C PRO A 120 -1.30 19.00 -12.46
N GLU A 121 -1.19 18.81 -11.14
CA GLU A 121 0.00 18.24 -10.51
C GLU A 121 0.12 16.74 -10.81
N LEU A 122 -0.99 16.01 -10.79
CA LEU A 122 -1.04 14.59 -11.12
C LEU A 122 -0.49 14.34 -12.54
N ALA A 123 -0.95 15.12 -13.52
CA ALA A 123 -0.48 15.05 -14.90
C ALA A 123 1.00 15.46 -15.06
N ALA A 124 1.51 16.36 -14.20
CA ALA A 124 2.92 16.76 -14.22
C ALA A 124 3.85 15.72 -13.57
N ASN A 125 3.37 15.01 -12.55
CA ASN A 125 4.18 14.09 -11.74
C ASN A 125 4.21 12.65 -12.30
N ARG A 126 3.19 12.24 -13.07
CA ARG A 126 2.96 10.85 -13.50
C ARG A 126 2.99 10.73 -15.02
N ASN A 127 3.47 9.59 -15.52
CA ASN A 127 3.46 9.26 -16.94
C ASN A 127 2.82 7.88 -17.18
N VAL A 128 1.60 7.72 -16.66
CA VAL A 128 0.75 6.53 -16.78
C VAL A 128 -0.68 6.96 -17.12
N SER A 129 -1.59 6.01 -17.32
CA SER A 129 -3.00 6.33 -17.55
C SER A 129 -3.61 7.02 -16.33
N ILE A 130 -4.33 8.12 -16.56
CA ILE A 130 -5.06 8.87 -15.52
C ILE A 130 -6.54 8.88 -15.90
N ASP A 131 -7.40 8.49 -14.96
CA ASP A 131 -8.84 8.60 -15.05
C ASP A 131 -9.35 9.62 -14.03
N HIS A 132 -10.21 10.54 -14.48
CA HIS A 132 -10.77 11.59 -13.63
C HIS A 132 -12.16 11.25 -13.09
N ARG A 133 -12.69 10.06 -13.41
CA ARG A 133 -13.95 9.58 -12.84
C ARG A 133 -13.73 9.03 -11.44
N CYS A 134 -14.78 9.08 -10.64
CA CYS A 134 -14.77 8.53 -9.29
C CYS A 134 -14.97 7.00 -9.35
N VAL A 135 -13.98 6.23 -8.90
CA VAL A 135 -14.14 4.77 -8.80
C VAL A 135 -15.19 4.47 -7.74
N SER A 136 -16.21 3.70 -8.11
CA SER A 136 -17.36 3.40 -7.25
C SER A 136 -17.92 2.00 -7.56
N SER A 137 -19.03 1.64 -6.93
CA SER A 137 -19.70 0.34 -7.14
C SER A 137 -20.40 0.21 -8.50
N GLN A 138 -20.66 1.32 -9.21
CA GLN A 138 -21.35 1.34 -10.50
C GLN A 138 -20.80 2.42 -11.42
N SER A 139 -20.81 2.16 -12.72
CA SER A 139 -20.47 3.13 -13.77
C SER A 139 -21.64 4.00 -14.19
N HIS A 140 -21.32 5.15 -14.78
CA HIS A 140 -22.26 6.05 -15.47
C HIS A 140 -23.32 6.69 -14.56
N ASN A 141 -23.09 6.68 -13.25
CA ASN A 141 -23.86 7.49 -12.31
C ASN A 141 -23.16 8.83 -12.12
N THR A 142 -23.91 9.80 -11.58
CA THR A 142 -23.34 11.03 -11.03
C THR A 142 -23.51 11.00 -9.52
N VAL A 143 -22.42 11.20 -8.79
CA VAL A 143 -22.44 11.28 -7.33
C VAL A 143 -22.00 12.65 -6.86
N THR A 144 -22.47 13.03 -5.67
CA THR A 144 -21.99 14.23 -4.99
C THR A 144 -20.70 13.91 -4.27
N PHE A 145 -19.62 14.57 -4.68
CA PHE A 145 -18.30 14.47 -4.07
C PHE A 145 -18.03 15.73 -3.26
N ILE A 146 -17.52 15.56 -2.04
CA ILE A 146 -17.19 16.65 -1.12
C ILE A 146 -15.69 16.92 -1.27
N ALA A 147 -15.35 18.04 -1.91
CA ALA A 147 -14.01 18.55 -2.03
C ALA A 147 -13.66 19.46 -0.84
N THR A 148 -12.63 19.10 -0.07
CA THR A 148 -12.17 19.84 1.11
C THR A 148 -10.99 20.76 0.81
N ASP A 149 -10.96 21.32 -0.40
CA ASP A 149 -9.87 22.11 -0.99
C ASP A 149 -9.33 23.23 -0.07
N ASP A 150 -10.22 23.91 0.66
CA ASP A 150 -9.88 25.05 1.50
C ASP A 150 -9.27 24.65 2.87
N VAL A 151 -9.25 23.37 3.22
CA VAL A 151 -8.75 22.86 4.52
C VAL A 151 -7.64 21.83 4.30
N ASP A 152 -8.00 20.70 3.70
CA ASP A 152 -7.08 19.63 3.34
C ASP A 152 -7.72 18.80 2.23
N PRO A 153 -7.29 18.95 0.96
CA PRO A 153 -7.91 18.26 -0.15
C PRO A 153 -7.65 16.74 -0.15
N GLU A 154 -6.70 16.23 0.65
CA GLU A 154 -6.48 14.78 0.84
C GLU A 154 -7.69 14.13 1.52
N LEU A 155 -8.50 14.88 2.29
CA LEU A 155 -9.68 14.39 3.03
C LEU A 155 -10.98 14.38 2.21
N SER A 156 -10.92 14.55 0.89
CA SER A 156 -12.11 14.61 0.03
C SER A 156 -12.75 13.23 -0.13
N SER A 157 -14.09 13.13 -0.17
CA SER A 157 -14.79 11.84 -0.26
C SER A 157 -16.19 11.99 -0.88
N ILE A 158 -16.82 10.87 -1.24
CA ILE A 158 -18.23 10.84 -1.67
C ILE A 158 -19.14 11.19 -0.46
N ALA A 159 -20.13 12.06 -0.67
CA ALA A 159 -20.98 12.60 0.40
C ALA A 159 -21.72 11.52 1.22
N ASP A 160 -22.13 10.43 0.58
CA ASP A 160 -22.85 9.33 1.25
C ASP A 160 -21.95 8.55 2.23
N PHE A 161 -20.62 8.61 2.05
CA PHE A 161 -19.63 7.96 2.90
C PHE A 161 -18.99 8.92 3.92
N SER A 162 -19.23 10.23 3.80
CA SER A 162 -18.61 11.26 4.63
C SER A 162 -19.14 11.36 6.07
N GLN A 163 -20.10 10.51 6.46
CA GLN A 163 -20.80 10.60 7.74
C GLN A 163 -20.22 9.60 8.76
N GLY A 164 -19.80 10.10 9.92
CA GLY A 164 -19.47 9.28 11.10
C GLY A 164 -18.04 8.75 11.20
N ASP A 165 -17.09 9.33 10.47
CA ASP A 165 -15.65 9.18 10.70
C ASP A 165 -15.04 10.42 11.40
N HIS A 166 -13.74 10.36 11.68
CA HIS A 166 -12.99 11.41 12.36
C HIS A 166 -12.96 12.76 11.61
N PHE A 167 -13.26 12.77 10.30
CA PHE A 167 -13.15 13.97 9.43
C PHE A 167 -14.51 14.53 8.98
N SER A 168 -15.61 13.94 9.43
CA SER A 168 -16.99 14.37 9.14
C SER A 168 -17.26 15.87 9.37
N GLU A 169 -16.57 16.51 10.33
CA GLU A 169 -16.71 17.96 10.58
C GLU A 169 -16.05 18.82 9.50
N VAL A 170 -14.87 18.42 9.00
CA VAL A 170 -14.16 19.09 7.89
C VAL A 170 -14.93 18.95 6.59
N ARG A 171 -15.49 17.76 6.34
CA ARG A 171 -16.31 17.47 5.15
C ARG A 171 -17.65 18.21 5.15
N ARG A 172 -18.18 18.62 6.31
CA ARG A 172 -19.43 19.42 6.39
C ARG A 172 -19.32 20.79 5.73
N THR A 173 -18.11 21.36 5.64
CA THR A 173 -17.84 22.66 5.02
C THR A 173 -17.25 22.55 3.62
N GLY A 174 -16.99 21.34 3.12
CA GLY A 174 -16.40 21.11 1.81
C GLY A 174 -17.32 21.52 0.66
N ARG A 175 -16.73 21.91 -0.46
CA ARG A 175 -17.45 22.24 -1.69
C ARG A 175 -18.03 20.95 -2.28
N GLN A 176 -19.32 20.96 -2.59
CA GLN A 176 -19.94 19.86 -3.31
C GLN A 176 -19.71 20.01 -4.82
N ILE A 177 -19.15 18.97 -5.44
CA ILE A 177 -19.00 18.84 -6.89
C ILE A 177 -19.72 17.58 -7.36
N GLN A 178 -20.13 17.58 -8.63
CA GLN A 178 -20.74 16.42 -9.26
C GLN A 178 -19.68 15.72 -10.11
N VAL A 179 -19.47 14.43 -9.85
CA VAL A 179 -18.48 13.62 -10.58
C VAL A 179 -19.15 12.39 -11.16
N GLU A 180 -18.73 12.01 -12.38
CA GLU A 180 -19.15 10.75 -13.00
C GLU A 180 -18.43 9.58 -12.33
N THR A 181 -19.14 8.47 -12.14
CA THR A 181 -18.57 7.25 -11.56
C THR A 181 -18.16 6.23 -12.61
N ILE A 182 -17.19 5.39 -12.24
CA ILE A 182 -16.79 4.20 -12.98
C ILE A 182 -16.60 3.01 -12.02
N SER A 183 -17.06 1.82 -12.41
CA SER A 183 -16.80 0.58 -11.68
C SER A 183 -15.33 0.14 -11.85
N LEU A 184 -14.79 -0.62 -10.90
CA LEU A 184 -13.43 -1.15 -11.06
C LEU A 184 -13.30 -2.05 -12.31
N ASP A 185 -14.33 -2.84 -12.63
CA ASP A 185 -14.35 -3.67 -13.83
C ASP A 185 -14.25 -2.83 -15.11
N ASP A 186 -15.07 -1.79 -15.24
CA ASP A 186 -15.07 -0.92 -16.41
C ASP A 186 -13.80 -0.06 -16.51
N LEU A 187 -13.22 0.33 -15.36
CA LEU A 187 -11.94 1.05 -15.33
C LEU A 187 -10.82 0.18 -15.91
N LEU A 188 -10.73 -1.07 -15.45
CA LEU A 188 -9.74 -2.03 -15.95
C LEU A 188 -9.94 -2.32 -17.44
N GLU A 189 -11.17 -2.42 -17.90
CA GLU A 189 -11.48 -2.63 -19.32
C GLU A 189 -11.14 -1.42 -20.18
N THR A 190 -11.55 -0.22 -19.75
CA THR A 190 -11.30 1.05 -20.45
C THR A 190 -9.82 1.28 -20.73
N HIS A 191 -8.97 0.95 -19.76
CA HIS A 191 -7.52 1.15 -19.85
C HIS A 191 -6.77 -0.10 -20.28
N HIS A 192 -7.48 -1.14 -20.75
CA HIS A 192 -6.91 -2.40 -21.24
C HIS A 192 -5.92 -3.03 -20.25
N ALA A 193 -6.26 -3.01 -18.96
CA ALA A 193 -5.44 -3.60 -17.92
C ALA A 193 -5.20 -5.10 -18.20
N PRO A 194 -4.07 -5.67 -17.76
CA PRO A 194 -3.81 -7.10 -17.92
C PRO A 194 -4.81 -7.94 -17.10
N PRO A 195 -5.00 -9.24 -17.43
CA PRO A 195 -5.83 -10.15 -16.65
C PRO A 195 -5.33 -10.37 -15.21
N VAL A 196 -4.03 -10.20 -15.00
CA VAL A 196 -3.38 -10.22 -13.69
C VAL A 196 -2.70 -8.87 -13.50
N VAL A 197 -3.15 -8.14 -12.48
CA VAL A 197 -2.58 -6.87 -12.05
C VAL A 197 -1.73 -7.14 -10.81
N ASP A 198 -0.55 -6.56 -10.73
CA ASP A 198 0.39 -6.85 -9.64
C ASP A 198 -0.03 -6.19 -8.33
N TYR A 199 -0.56 -4.97 -8.40
CA TYR A 199 -0.89 -4.20 -7.21
C TYR A 199 -2.14 -3.33 -7.39
N LEU A 200 -3.01 -3.34 -6.37
CA LEU A 200 -4.14 -2.44 -6.23
C LEU A 200 -4.03 -1.67 -4.90
N SER A 201 -4.05 -0.34 -4.98
CA SER A 201 -4.15 0.56 -3.83
C SER A 201 -5.53 1.21 -3.81
N ILE A 202 -6.30 0.98 -2.74
CA ILE A 202 -7.64 1.54 -2.54
C ILE A 202 -7.61 2.49 -1.35
N ASP A 203 -7.68 3.78 -1.64
CA ASP A 203 -7.81 4.85 -0.66
C ASP A 203 -8.91 5.79 -1.17
N THR A 204 -10.12 5.63 -0.65
CA THR A 204 -11.31 6.35 -1.11
C THR A 204 -12.07 7.00 0.04
N GLU A 205 -11.45 7.07 1.22
CA GLU A 205 -12.01 7.73 2.38
C GLU A 205 -13.43 7.22 2.72
N GLY A 206 -13.65 5.90 2.61
CA GLY A 206 -14.83 5.20 3.16
C GLY A 206 -15.64 4.33 2.19
N SER A 207 -15.40 4.38 0.87
CA SER A 207 -16.16 3.61 -0.13
C SER A 207 -15.53 2.26 -0.52
N GLU A 208 -14.47 1.84 0.17
CA GLU A 208 -13.63 0.70 -0.18
C GLU A 208 -14.42 -0.61 -0.25
N LEU A 209 -15.28 -0.85 0.76
CA LEU A 209 -16.10 -2.05 0.84
C LEU A 209 -17.12 -2.12 -0.31
N ASP A 210 -17.70 -0.99 -0.70
CA ASP A 210 -18.73 -0.94 -1.74
C ASP A 210 -18.12 -1.20 -3.12
N ILE A 211 -16.94 -0.62 -3.39
CA ILE A 211 -16.16 -0.89 -4.60
C ILE A 211 -15.80 -2.38 -4.66
N LEU A 212 -15.21 -2.93 -3.59
CA LEU A 212 -14.79 -4.32 -3.55
C LEU A 212 -15.96 -5.31 -3.62
N SER A 213 -17.11 -4.98 -3.02
CA SER A 213 -18.30 -5.85 -3.04
C SER A 213 -18.94 -5.93 -4.43
N ALA A 214 -18.82 -4.87 -5.22
CA ALA A 214 -19.34 -4.81 -6.58
C ALA A 214 -18.38 -5.40 -7.63
N PHE A 215 -17.08 -5.44 -7.34
CA PHE A 215 -16.07 -5.97 -8.25
C PHE A 215 -16.29 -7.45 -8.57
N SER A 216 -16.20 -7.81 -9.85
CA SER A 216 -16.40 -9.19 -10.33
C SER A 216 -15.37 -10.19 -9.76
N PHE A 217 -14.13 -9.75 -9.54
CA PHE A 217 -12.94 -10.59 -9.33
C PHE A 217 -12.58 -11.50 -10.51
N ASP A 218 -13.07 -11.19 -11.73
CA ASP A 218 -12.65 -11.89 -12.96
C ASP A 218 -11.18 -11.58 -13.29
N ARG A 219 -10.76 -10.33 -13.04
CA ARG A 219 -9.35 -9.93 -13.02
C ARG A 219 -8.78 -10.15 -11.62
N ARG A 220 -7.54 -10.63 -11.56
CA ARG A 220 -6.88 -10.92 -10.28
C ARG A 220 -5.83 -9.87 -9.96
N PHE A 221 -5.70 -9.61 -8.66
CA PHE A 221 -4.61 -8.81 -8.11
C PHE A 221 -3.64 -9.75 -7.37
N ASP A 222 -2.33 -9.50 -7.44
CA ASP A 222 -1.38 -10.23 -6.60
C ASP A 222 -1.30 -9.62 -5.21
N LEU A 223 -1.35 -8.30 -5.12
CA LEU A 223 -1.32 -7.53 -3.87
C LEU A 223 -2.43 -6.47 -3.85
N ILE A 224 -3.04 -6.26 -2.69
CA ILE A 224 -4.04 -5.23 -2.46
C ILE A 224 -3.74 -4.52 -1.14
N SER A 225 -3.64 -3.20 -1.14
CA SER A 225 -3.73 -2.38 0.08
C SER A 225 -5.06 -1.63 0.08
N VAL A 226 -5.72 -1.62 1.24
CA VAL A 226 -7.02 -0.97 1.41
C VAL A 226 -6.96 -0.12 2.67
N GLU A 227 -7.33 1.15 2.57
CA GLU A 227 -7.53 2.00 3.75
C GLU A 227 -8.65 1.40 4.63
N ASN A 228 -8.38 1.18 5.92
CA ASN A 228 -9.37 0.61 6.83
C ASN A 228 -10.20 1.70 7.49
N ASN A 229 -11.52 1.57 7.37
CA ASN A 229 -12.46 2.18 8.29
C ASN A 229 -12.86 1.13 9.35
N PRO A 230 -12.85 1.45 10.66
CA PRO A 230 -13.27 0.51 11.72
C PRO A 230 -14.67 -0.10 11.51
N ARG A 231 -15.54 0.56 10.74
CA ARG A 231 -16.88 0.07 10.40
C ARG A 231 -16.89 -0.99 9.31
N THR A 232 -15.92 -0.97 8.39
CA THR A 232 -15.91 -1.81 7.18
C THR A 232 -14.78 -2.83 7.16
N GLU A 233 -13.70 -2.62 7.94
CA GLU A 233 -12.49 -3.46 7.95
C GLU A 233 -12.80 -4.96 8.06
N ALA A 234 -13.63 -5.37 9.02
CA ALA A 234 -13.97 -6.78 9.23
C ALA A 234 -14.71 -7.39 8.02
N ALA A 235 -15.55 -6.59 7.34
CA ALA A 235 -16.27 -7.03 6.15
C ALA A 235 -15.35 -7.12 4.92
N ILE A 236 -14.44 -6.15 4.76
CA ILE A 236 -13.41 -6.14 3.71
C ILE A 236 -12.49 -7.36 3.87
N GLN A 237 -11.99 -7.60 5.08
CA GLN A 237 -11.13 -8.75 5.36
C GLN A 237 -11.84 -10.06 5.00
N LYS A 238 -13.08 -10.25 5.48
CA LYS A 238 -13.87 -11.45 5.17
C LYS A 238 -14.11 -11.62 3.67
N LEU A 239 -14.39 -10.52 2.96
CA LEU A 239 -14.60 -10.52 1.52
C LEU A 239 -13.33 -10.97 0.78
N LEU A 240 -12.19 -10.32 1.05
CA LEU A 240 -10.92 -10.65 0.39
C LEU A 240 -10.42 -12.05 0.73
N GLU A 241 -10.57 -12.50 1.98
CA GLU A 241 -10.26 -13.88 2.38
C GLU A 241 -11.12 -14.89 1.61
N SER A 242 -12.42 -14.60 1.41
CA SER A 242 -13.30 -15.46 0.60
C SER A 242 -12.89 -15.55 -0.88
N LYS A 243 -12.10 -14.58 -1.35
CA LYS A 243 -11.55 -14.50 -2.71
C LYS A 243 -10.11 -15.04 -2.81
N GLY A 244 -9.58 -15.63 -1.74
CA GLY A 244 -8.27 -16.29 -1.74
C GLY A 244 -7.09 -15.37 -1.46
N TYR A 245 -7.33 -14.21 -0.84
CA TYR A 245 -6.29 -13.35 -0.32
C TYR A 245 -6.02 -13.65 1.15
N ARG A 246 -4.83 -13.30 1.63
CA ARG A 246 -4.47 -13.37 3.06
C ARG A 246 -4.01 -12.01 3.51
N ARG A 247 -4.48 -11.57 4.68
CA ARG A 247 -3.95 -10.38 5.33
C ARG A 247 -2.52 -10.66 5.83
N VAL A 248 -1.63 -9.68 5.68
CA VAL A 248 -0.21 -9.82 5.98
C VAL A 248 0.30 -8.57 6.68
N PHE A 249 1.34 -8.73 7.51
CA PHE A 249 2.01 -7.60 8.18
C PHE A 249 1.06 -6.65 8.95
N GLU A 250 0.04 -7.21 9.62
CA GLU A 250 -0.98 -6.46 10.37
C GLU A 250 -0.38 -5.50 11.41
N GLN A 251 0.76 -5.87 11.98
CA GLN A 251 1.51 -5.06 12.94
C GLN A 251 2.24 -3.86 12.31
N PHE A 252 2.39 -3.82 10.98
CA PHE A 252 3.07 -2.77 10.23
C PHE A 252 2.13 -1.95 9.35
N SER A 253 1.01 -2.52 8.91
CA SER A 253 0.08 -1.90 7.97
C SER A 253 -0.75 -0.76 8.56
N GLN A 254 -0.63 -0.46 9.87
CA GLN A 254 -1.25 0.68 10.55
C GLN A 254 -2.75 0.83 10.27
N TRP A 255 -3.16 1.84 9.51
CA TRP A 255 -4.56 2.10 9.15
C TRP A 255 -4.95 1.45 7.81
N ASP A 256 -4.07 0.68 7.18
CA ASP A 256 -4.39 -0.13 6.00
C ASP A 256 -4.52 -1.62 6.36
N GLY A 257 -5.27 -2.34 5.55
CA GLY A 257 -5.17 -3.78 5.39
C GLY A 257 -4.31 -4.12 4.17
N TRP A 258 -3.20 -4.83 4.38
CA TRP A 258 -2.37 -5.36 3.30
C TRP A 258 -2.72 -6.82 3.03
N TYR A 259 -3.05 -7.13 1.80
CA TYR A 259 -3.54 -8.44 1.38
C TYR A 259 -2.69 -8.97 0.23
N ALA A 260 -2.17 -10.19 0.39
CA ALA A 260 -1.44 -10.90 -0.65
C ALA A 260 -2.27 -12.08 -1.15
N SER A 261 -2.24 -12.36 -2.46
CA SER A 261 -2.86 -13.57 -2.99
C SER A 261 -2.23 -14.81 -2.35
N ALA A 262 -3.06 -15.78 -1.91
CA ALA A 262 -2.55 -16.98 -1.26
C ALA A 262 -1.55 -17.73 -2.17
N ARG A 263 -1.81 -17.69 -3.48
CA ARG A 263 -0.94 -18.27 -4.52
C ARG A 263 0.47 -17.67 -4.51
N LEU A 264 0.61 -16.35 -4.36
CA LEU A 264 1.90 -15.67 -4.32
C LEU A 264 2.73 -16.15 -3.12
N ARG A 265 2.11 -16.20 -1.93
CA ARG A 265 2.82 -16.57 -0.69
C ARG A 265 3.05 -18.07 -0.53
N ASP A 266 2.14 -18.93 -0.99
CA ASP A 266 2.32 -20.40 -0.90
C ASP A 266 3.53 -20.89 -1.73
N GLY A 267 3.96 -20.13 -2.73
CA GLY A 267 5.17 -20.40 -3.52
C GLY A 267 6.50 -19.98 -2.85
N ARG A 268 6.47 -19.19 -1.77
CA ARG A 268 7.67 -18.66 -1.10
C ARG A 268 8.23 -19.64 -0.08
N LYS A 269 9.11 -20.55 -0.52
CA LYS A 269 10.00 -21.28 0.41
C LYS A 269 11.34 -20.56 0.50
N LYS A 270 11.61 -19.86 1.61
CA LYS A 270 12.96 -19.36 1.91
C LYS A 270 13.83 -20.53 2.40
N GLN A 271 14.91 -20.83 1.69
CA GLN A 271 15.96 -21.75 2.15
C GLN A 271 17.28 -21.01 2.20
N VAL A 272 17.93 -20.98 3.37
CA VAL A 272 19.31 -20.50 3.50
C VAL A 272 20.24 -21.69 3.30
N VAL A 273 20.99 -21.70 2.20
CA VAL A 273 22.02 -22.71 1.93
C VAL A 273 23.36 -22.16 2.39
N ALA A 274 23.96 -22.78 3.39
CA ALA A 274 25.31 -22.45 3.83
C ALA A 274 26.35 -23.12 2.92
N PRO A 275 27.51 -22.49 2.65
CA PRO A 275 28.65 -23.20 2.07
C PRO A 275 29.06 -24.36 2.98
N ALA A 276 29.41 -25.52 2.41
CA ALA A 276 30.01 -26.60 3.18
C ALA A 276 31.25 -26.05 3.90
N SER A 277 31.32 -26.33 5.20
CA SER A 277 32.36 -25.86 6.12
C SER A 277 33.75 -26.35 5.73
#